data_AF-N1ZW43-F1
#
_entry.id   AF-N1ZW43-F1
#
_cell.length_a   1.000
_cell.length_b   1.000
_cell.length_c   1.000
_cell.angle_alpha   90.00
_cell.angle_beta   90.00
_cell.angle_gamma   90.00
#
_symmetry.space_group_name_H-M   'P 1'
#
loop_
_entity.id
_entity.type
_entity.pdbx_description
1 polymer ?
#
loop_
_entity_poly.entity_id
_entity_poly.type
_entity_poly.pdbx_seq_one_letter_code
_entity_poly.pdbx_strand_id
1 'polypeptide(L)'
;FFSSSKKERLETGASGSTHAMTMVGVDVVAGKPRQWKIENSWGSKVGEKGYFVMDDKWFDEYLFKVVVKKKYLPKKLVEIAEGEATPVPCWDSMG
;
A
#
# COMPACT_ATOMS: atom_id res chain seq x y z
N PHE A 1 -19.46 -13.71 9.48
CA PHE A 1 -18.87 -13.37 10.79
C PHE A 1 -17.35 -13.26 10.64
N PHE A 2 -16.83 -12.13 10.14
CA PHE A 2 -15.41 -11.66 10.21
C PHE A 2 -15.34 -10.27 9.54
N SER A 3 -16.25 -9.35 9.89
CA SER A 3 -16.22 -7.99 9.30
C SER A 3 -15.56 -7.06 10.30
N SER A 4 -14.23 -6.92 10.23
CA SER A 4 -13.48 -5.88 10.91
C SER A 4 -12.96 -4.86 9.90
N SER A 5 -13.05 -3.58 10.24
CA SER A 5 -12.55 -2.49 9.41
C SER A 5 -11.01 -2.50 9.34
N LYS A 6 -10.44 -1.87 8.32
CA LYS A 6 -8.97 -1.71 8.20
C LYS A 6 -8.35 -1.07 9.45
N LYS A 7 -9.05 -0.10 10.05
CA LYS A 7 -8.65 0.54 11.31
C LYS A 7 -8.59 -0.47 12.46
N GLU A 8 -9.67 -1.23 12.68
CA GLU A 8 -9.74 -2.22 13.75
C GLU A 8 -8.66 -3.29 13.58
N ARG A 9 -8.38 -3.73 12.33
CA ARG A 9 -7.30 -4.69 12.07
C ARG A 9 -5.92 -4.13 12.39
N LEU A 10 -5.70 -2.83 12.18
CA LEU A 10 -4.44 -2.17 12.51
C LEU A 10 -4.28 -1.98 14.03
N GLU A 11 -5.34 -1.60 14.73
CA GLU A 11 -5.36 -1.40 16.19
C GLU A 11 -5.21 -2.71 16.97
N THR A 12 -5.77 -3.79 16.45
CA THR A 12 -5.68 -5.13 17.07
C THR A 12 -4.43 -5.90 16.68
N GLY A 13 -3.63 -5.39 15.73
CA GLY A 13 -2.48 -6.10 15.16
C GLY A 13 -2.84 -7.27 14.24
N ALA A 14 -4.11 -7.43 13.87
CA ALA A 14 -4.56 -8.45 12.92
C ALA A 14 -4.13 -8.16 11.47
N SER A 15 -3.74 -6.92 11.16
CA SER A 15 -3.19 -6.51 9.87
C SER A 15 -2.18 -5.38 10.03
N GLY A 16 -1.26 -5.26 9.08
CA GLY A 16 -0.23 -4.23 9.05
C GLY A 16 0.66 -4.37 7.81
N SER A 17 1.59 -3.45 7.64
CA SER A 17 2.57 -3.49 6.55
C SER A 17 3.65 -4.53 6.84
N THR A 18 3.70 -5.62 6.07
CA THR A 18 4.65 -6.73 6.30
C THR A 18 5.66 -6.95 5.18
N HIS A 19 5.37 -6.47 3.96
CA HIS A 19 6.21 -6.72 2.79
C HIS A 19 6.16 -5.55 1.82
N ALA A 20 7.29 -5.25 1.19
CA ALA A 20 7.42 -4.21 0.18
C ALA A 20 7.55 -4.84 -1.22
N MET A 21 6.78 -4.31 -2.18
CA MET A 21 6.77 -4.76 -3.58
C MET A 21 6.65 -3.54 -4.50
N THR A 22 6.84 -3.74 -5.81
CA THR A 22 6.84 -2.66 -6.80
C THR A 22 5.60 -2.71 -7.67
N MET A 23 4.83 -1.62 -7.75
CA MET A 23 3.77 -1.48 -8.75
C MET A 23 4.38 -1.15 -10.11
N VAL A 24 4.10 -1.99 -11.12
CA VAL A 24 4.68 -1.87 -12.48
C VAL A 24 3.62 -1.71 -13.57
N GLY A 25 2.34 -1.72 -13.21
CA GLY A 25 1.26 -1.51 -14.15
C GLY A 25 -0.08 -1.36 -13.44
N VAL A 26 -1.03 -0.71 -14.11
CA VAL A 26 -2.41 -0.57 -13.66
C VAL A 26 -3.33 -0.82 -14.85
N ASP A 27 -4.38 -1.58 -14.62
CA ASP A 27 -5.47 -1.79 -15.55
C ASP A 27 -6.62 -0.86 -15.18
N VAL A 28 -7.04 -0.02 -16.13
CA VAL A 28 -8.01 1.07 -15.90
C VAL A 28 -9.22 0.87 -16.81
N VAL A 29 -10.40 0.76 -16.20
CA VAL A 29 -11.69 0.61 -16.90
C VAL A 29 -12.57 1.80 -16.53
N ALA A 30 -13.06 2.53 -17.55
CA ALA A 30 -13.89 3.72 -17.36
C ALA A 30 -13.28 4.76 -16.39
N GLY A 31 -11.95 4.94 -16.45
CA GLY A 31 -11.22 5.89 -15.61
C GLY A 31 -10.98 5.43 -14.16
N LYS A 32 -11.33 4.18 -13.81
CA LYS A 32 -11.09 3.62 -12.47
C LYS A 32 -10.11 2.45 -12.53
N PRO A 33 -9.16 2.35 -11.58
CA PRO A 33 -8.31 1.18 -11.47
C PRO A 33 -9.17 -0.06 -11.18
N ARG A 34 -8.90 -1.14 -11.90
CA ARG A 34 -9.52 -2.45 -11.68
C ARG A 34 -8.53 -3.39 -11.00
N GLN A 35 -7.29 -3.41 -11.49
CA GLN A 35 -6.22 -4.29 -11.03
C GLN A 35 -4.85 -3.61 -11.18
N TRP A 36 -3.91 -4.03 -10.34
CA TRP A 36 -2.55 -3.54 -10.27
C TRP A 36 -1.58 -4.70 -10.52
N LYS A 37 -0.61 -4.49 -11.42
CA LYS A 37 0.47 -5.46 -11.67
C LYS A 37 1.62 -5.17 -10.71
N ILE A 38 2.01 -6.19 -9.97
CA ILE A 38 2.99 -6.10 -8.89
C ILE A 38 4.20 -6.97 -9.22
N GLU A 39 5.39 -6.39 -9.22
CA GLU A 39 6.66 -7.12 -9.25
C GLU A 39 7.05 -7.49 -7.81
N ASN A 40 7.26 -8.79 -7.58
CA ASN A 40 7.68 -9.33 -6.29
C ASN A 40 9.14 -9.80 -6.33
N SER A 41 9.75 -10.01 -5.17
CA SER A 41 11.18 -10.35 -5.01
C SER A 41 11.44 -11.81 -4.68
N TRP A 42 10.46 -12.71 -4.88
CA TRP A 42 10.55 -14.14 -4.52
C TRP A 42 10.98 -15.04 -5.69
N GLY A 43 11.64 -14.46 -6.70
CA GLY A 43 12.08 -15.16 -7.91
C GLY A 43 10.95 -15.49 -8.88
N SER A 44 11.29 -16.13 -10.00
CA SER A 44 10.39 -16.34 -11.13
C SER A 44 9.43 -17.53 -10.99
N LYS A 45 9.59 -18.36 -9.95
CA LYS A 45 8.78 -19.58 -9.74
C LYS A 45 7.45 -19.31 -9.03
N VAL A 46 7.28 -18.13 -8.42
CA VAL A 46 6.07 -17.75 -7.68
C VAL A 46 5.30 -16.69 -8.46
N GLY A 47 3.97 -16.81 -8.49
CA GLY A 47 3.11 -15.97 -9.32
C GLY A 47 3.30 -16.25 -10.81
N GLU A 48 3.04 -15.25 -11.66
CA GLU A 48 3.31 -15.32 -13.09
C GLU A 48 4.71 -14.74 -13.35
N LYS A 49 5.73 -15.61 -13.37
CA LYS A 49 7.15 -15.22 -13.57
C LYS A 49 7.64 -14.16 -12.57
N GLY A 50 7.21 -14.24 -11.31
CA GLY A 50 7.55 -13.27 -10.26
C GLY A 50 6.57 -12.09 -10.14
N TYR A 51 5.55 -12.02 -11.01
CA TYR A 51 4.53 -10.99 -10.95
C TYR A 51 3.25 -11.49 -10.30
N PHE A 52 2.60 -10.57 -9.59
CA PHE A 52 1.33 -10.75 -8.92
C PHE A 52 0.31 -9.76 -9.50
N VAL A 53 -0.97 -10.09 -9.34
CA VAL A 53 -2.07 -9.19 -9.64
C VAL A 53 -2.79 -8.89 -8.32
N MET A 54 -2.95 -7.60 -8.05
CA MET A 54 -3.65 -7.09 -6.87
C MET A 54 -4.90 -6.38 -7.36
N ASP A 55 -6.09 -6.85 -6.96
CA ASP A 55 -7.33 -6.13 -7.29
C ASP A 55 -7.46 -4.84 -6.46
N ASP A 56 -8.29 -3.92 -6.93
CA ASP A 56 -8.44 -2.60 -6.32
C ASP A 56 -9.05 -2.64 -4.90
N LYS A 57 -9.88 -3.64 -4.58
CA LYS A 57 -10.42 -3.80 -3.22
C LYS A 57 -9.34 -4.28 -2.25
N TRP A 58 -8.44 -5.15 -2.73
CA TRP A 58 -7.29 -5.58 -1.94
C TRP A 58 -6.36 -4.40 -1.66
N PHE A 59 -6.13 -3.53 -2.66
CA PHE A 59 -5.39 -2.28 -2.50
C PHE A 59 -5.98 -1.45 -1.35
N ASP A 60 -7.30 -1.21 -1.37
CA ASP A 60 -7.99 -0.43 -0.35
C ASP A 60 -7.83 -1.03 1.06
N GLU A 61 -7.91 -2.35 1.19
CA GLU A 61 -7.94 -3.03 2.49
C GLU A 61 -6.55 -3.29 3.09
N TYR A 62 -5.51 -3.49 2.27
CA TYR A 62 -4.22 -4.03 2.73
C TYR A 62 -2.97 -3.26 2.28
N LEU A 63 -3.11 -2.24 1.44
CA LEU A 63 -2.00 -1.33 1.16
C LEU A 63 -1.93 -0.23 2.23
N PHE A 64 -0.77 -0.05 2.86
CA PHE A 64 -0.60 0.97 3.91
C PHE A 64 0.30 2.13 3.50
N LYS A 65 1.32 1.87 2.67
CA LYS A 65 2.37 2.85 2.34
C LYS A 65 2.67 2.80 0.84
N VAL A 66 2.83 3.98 0.24
CA VAL A 66 3.34 4.15 -1.13
C VAL A 66 4.41 5.22 -1.16
N VAL A 67 5.39 5.06 -2.05
CA VAL A 67 6.44 6.05 -2.28
C VAL A 67 6.23 6.66 -3.65
N VAL A 68 6.02 7.97 -3.67
CA VAL A 68 5.79 8.73 -4.91
C VAL A 68 6.73 9.93 -4.98
N LYS A 69 7.11 10.34 -6.19
CA LYS A 69 7.96 11.53 -6.35
C LYS A 69 7.16 12.77 -5.98
N LYS A 70 7.75 13.67 -5.16
CA LYS A 70 7.14 14.92 -4.69
C LYS A 70 6.49 15.75 -5.82
N LYS A 71 7.07 15.75 -7.02
CA LYS A 71 6.54 16.46 -8.20
C LYS A 71 5.11 16.05 -8.62
N TYR A 72 4.63 14.89 -8.18
CA TYR A 72 3.27 14.41 -8.46
C TYR A 72 2.29 14.69 -7.32
N LEU A 73 2.75 15.28 -6.21
CA LEU A 73 1.92 15.58 -5.06
C LEU A 73 1.46 17.04 -5.08
N PRO A 74 0.25 17.33 -4.58
CA PRO A 74 -0.17 18.69 -4.24
C PRO A 74 0.81 19.33 -3.23
N LYS A 75 1.06 20.63 -3.35
CA LYS A 75 1.98 21.40 -2.50
C LYS A 75 1.73 21.16 -1.00
N LYS A 76 0.46 21.13 -0.59
CA LYS A 76 0.04 20.88 0.80
C LYS A 76 0.60 19.57 1.37
N LEU A 77 0.63 18.49 0.57
CA LEU A 77 1.16 17.20 1.04
C LEU A 77 2.68 17.22 1.16
N VAL A 78 3.36 17.96 0.28
CA VAL A 78 4.81 18.16 0.35
C VAL A 78 5.19 18.93 1.63
N GLU A 79 4.45 20.00 1.93
CA GLU A 79 4.65 20.79 3.16
C GLU A 79 4.42 19.95 4.42
N ILE A 80 3.40 19.08 4.45
CA ILE A 80 3.17 18.14 5.55
C ILE A 80 4.35 17.17 5.70
N ALA A 81 4.86 16.63 4.59
CA ALA A 81 5.98 15.68 4.61
C ALA A 81 7.32 16.31 5.01
N GLU A 82 7.47 17.63 4.86
CA GLU A 82 8.68 18.39 5.23
C GLU A 82 8.58 19.06 6.60
N GLY A 83 7.40 19.04 7.21
CA GLY A 83 7.13 19.58 8.54
C GLY A 83 7.62 18.68 9.68
N GLU A 84 7.28 19.08 10.90
CA GLU A 84 7.59 18.31 12.10
C GLU A 84 6.83 16.98 12.11
N ALA A 85 7.56 15.87 12.21
CA ALA A 85 6.97 14.54 12.28
C ALA A 85 6.30 14.33 13.64
N THR A 86 5.08 13.80 13.65
CA THR A 86 4.40 13.41 14.89
C THR A 86 5.11 12.20 15.48
N PRO A 87 5.65 12.27 16.72
CA PRO A 87 6.29 11.14 17.35
C PRO A 87 5.24 10.05 17.66
N VAL A 88 5.58 8.82 17.30
CA VAL A 88 4.78 7.63 17.61
C VAL A 88 5.60 6.66 18.48
N PRO A 89 4.97 5.81 19.30
CA PRO A 89 5.68 4.76 20.04
C PRO A 89 6.48 3.84 19.10
N CYS A 90 7.58 3.26 19.59
CA CYS A 90 8.42 2.39 18.76
C CYS A 90 7.75 1.07 18.34
N TRP A 91 6.64 0.71 18.97
CA TRP A 91 5.82 -0.45 18.65
C TRP A 91 4.55 -0.09 17.85
N ASP A 92 4.42 1.15 17.37
CA ASP A 92 3.31 1.55 16.52
C ASP A 92 3.30 0.73 15.22
N SER A 93 2.12 0.30 14.78
CA SER A 93 1.94 -0.54 13.61
C SER A 93 2.26 0.18 12.28
N MET A 94 2.41 1.50 12.32
CA MET A 94 2.88 2.34 11.21
C MET A 94 4.38 2.64 11.24
N GLY A 95 5.12 2.08 12.21
CA GLY A 95 6.58 2.15 12.30
C GLY A 95 7.33 1.70 11.05
#